data_AF-A0A7C9DV72-F1
#
_entry.id   AF-A0A7C9DV72-F1
#
_cell.length_a   1.000
_cell.length_b   1.000
_cell.length_c   1.000
_cell.angle_alpha   90.00
_cell.angle_beta   90.00
_cell.angle_gamma   90.00
#
_symmetry.space_group_name_H-M   'P 1'
#
loop_
_entity.id
_entity.type
_entity.pdbx_description
1 polymer ?
#
loop_
_entity_poly.entity_id
_entity_poly.type
_entity_poly.pdbx_seq_one_letter_code
_entity_poly.pdbx_strand_id
1 'polypeptide(L)'
;VELEDPVENIGAKLVRQAAAKTNDLAGDGTTTSVVLAQGIIAEGVKVVAAGANPVLITRGIEKTTKGLVSELKGMSKDVEDSELVDVAAVSAGNNYEIGNMIA
;
A
#
# COMPACT_ATOMS: atom_id res chain seq x y z
N VAL A 1 -4.28 -16.81 -5.74
CA VAL A 1 -3.02 -17.51 -5.39
C VAL A 1 -3.28 -18.37 -4.18
N GLU A 2 -3.06 -19.67 -4.33
CA GLU A 2 -3.05 -20.68 -3.27
C GLU A 2 -1.87 -21.61 -3.55
N LEU A 3 -1.13 -21.97 -2.50
CA LEU A 3 0.06 -22.81 -2.61
C LEU A 3 -0.22 -24.19 -1.99
N GLU A 4 0.44 -25.22 -2.53
CA GLU A 4 0.29 -26.60 -2.05
C GLU A 4 0.88 -26.77 -0.65
N ASP A 5 2.05 -26.17 -0.39
CA ASP A 5 2.66 -26.19 0.94
C ASP A 5 1.82 -25.37 1.94
N PRO A 6 1.38 -25.96 3.07
CA PRO A 6 0.54 -25.26 4.03
C PRO A 6 1.21 -24.02 4.65
N VAL A 7 2.52 -24.05 4.90
CA VAL A 7 3.26 -22.96 5.54
C VAL A 7 3.40 -21.79 4.58
N GLU A 8 3.81 -22.05 3.34
CA GLU A 8 3.88 -21.04 2.29
C GLU A 8 2.50 -20.45 1.98
N ASN A 9 1.46 -21.29 1.94
CA ASN A 9 0.10 -20.85 1.68
C ASN A 9 -0.44 -19.93 2.79
N ILE A 10 -0.10 -20.20 4.06
CA ILE A 10 -0.44 -19.29 5.17
C ILE A 10 0.26 -17.94 4.98
N GLY A 11 1.56 -17.93 4.64
CA GLY A 11 2.30 -16.70 4.37
C GLY A 11 1.68 -15.89 3.22
N ALA A 12 1.37 -16.55 2.10
CA ALA A 12 0.72 -15.92 0.97
C ALA A 12 -0.68 -15.35 1.34
N LYS A 13 -1.45 -16.06 2.16
CA LYS A 13 -2.76 -15.60 2.65
C LYS A 13 -2.65 -14.39 3.57
N LEU A 14 -1.65 -14.32 4.43
CA LEU A 14 -1.42 -13.16 5.31
C LEU A 14 -1.15 -11.89 4.51
N VAL A 15 -0.27 -11.95 3.51
CA VAL A 15 0.01 -10.81 2.63
C VAL A 15 -1.23 -10.43 1.81
N ARG A 16 -1.97 -11.42 1.30
CA ARG A 16 -3.22 -11.20 0.56
C ARG A 16 -4.28 -10.50 1.41
N GLN A 17 -4.41 -10.86 2.68
CA GLN A 17 -5.36 -10.22 3.60
C GLN A 17 -5.00 -8.75 3.83
N ALA A 18 -3.72 -8.43 4.03
CA ALA A 18 -3.27 -7.06 4.18
C ALA A 18 -3.55 -6.23 2.91
N ALA A 19 -3.24 -6.78 1.73
CA ALA A 19 -3.49 -6.12 0.45
C ALA A 19 -4.99 -5.93 0.17
N ALA A 20 -5.82 -6.95 0.46
CA ALA A 20 -7.27 -6.86 0.31
C ALA A 20 -7.85 -5.73 1.19
N LYS A 21 -7.33 -5.57 2.41
CA LYS A 21 -7.76 -4.47 3.29
C LYS A 21 -7.43 -3.08 2.73
N THR A 22 -6.33 -2.94 1.98
CA THR A 22 -6.02 -1.71 1.24
C THR A 22 -7.11 -1.40 0.22
N ASN A 23 -7.51 -2.40 -0.57
CA ASN A 23 -8.59 -2.24 -1.57
C ASN A 23 -9.91 -1.82 -0.92
N ASP A 24 -10.29 -2.46 0.18
CA ASP A 24 -11.57 -2.20 0.84
C ASP A 24 -11.68 -0.77 1.37
N LEU A 25 -10.56 -0.13 1.72
CA LEU A 25 -10.53 1.22 2.29
C LEU A 25 -10.22 2.31 1.26
N ALA A 26 -9.32 2.01 0.31
CA ALA A 26 -8.80 3.00 -0.64
C ALA A 26 -9.33 2.81 -2.08
N GLY A 27 -9.89 1.65 -2.42
CA GLY A 27 -10.38 1.32 -3.76
C GLY A 27 -9.30 0.89 -4.77
N ASP A 28 -8.01 1.03 -4.42
CA ASP A 28 -6.86 0.61 -5.22
C ASP A 28 -5.64 0.35 -4.30
N GLY A 29 -4.49 -0.03 -4.87
CA GLY A 29 -3.20 -0.12 -4.18
C GLY A 29 -2.80 -1.53 -3.75
N THR A 30 -3.59 -2.55 -4.13
CA THR A 30 -3.33 -3.95 -3.73
C THR A 30 -1.94 -4.43 -4.17
N THR A 31 -1.57 -4.19 -5.43
CA THR A 31 -0.28 -4.63 -5.97
C THR A 31 0.89 -3.92 -5.28
N THR A 32 0.78 -2.61 -5.05
CA THR A 32 1.79 -1.83 -4.32
C THR A 32 1.98 -2.37 -2.90
N SER A 33 0.90 -2.65 -2.18
CA SER A 33 0.96 -3.26 -0.85
C SER A 33 1.68 -4.60 -0.85
N VAL A 34 1.42 -5.47 -1.83
CA VAL A 34 2.07 -6.79 -1.95
C VAL A 34 3.58 -6.65 -2.20
N VAL A 35 3.99 -5.77 -3.12
CA VAL A 35 5.41 -5.58 -3.46
C VAL A 35 6.17 -4.95 -2.30
N LEU A 36 5.59 -3.97 -1.60
CA LEU A 36 6.19 -3.38 -0.40
C LEU A 36 6.33 -4.41 0.73
N ALA A 37 5.30 -5.22 0.97
CA ALA A 37 5.35 -6.29 1.96
C ALA A 37 6.47 -7.29 1.63
N GLN A 38 6.58 -7.71 0.36
CA GLN A 38 7.64 -8.62 -0.08
C GLN A 38 9.04 -8.03 0.17
N GLY A 39 9.26 -6.76 -0.15
CA GLY A 39 10.55 -6.09 0.07
C GLY A 39 10.92 -5.97 1.55
N ILE A 40 9.96 -5.56 2.39
CA ILE A 40 10.17 -5.43 3.85
C ILE A 40 10.44 -6.79 4.49
N ILE A 41 9.70 -7.84 4.10
CA ILE A 41 9.91 -9.20 4.61
C ILE A 41 11.29 -9.71 4.18
N ALA A 42 11.64 -9.57 2.90
CA ALA A 42 12.91 -10.04 2.38
C ALA A 42 14.10 -9.40 3.09
N GLU A 43 14.07 -8.08 3.31
CA GLU A 43 15.15 -7.40 4.00
C GLU A 43 15.15 -7.64 5.51
N GLY A 44 13.96 -7.67 6.14
CA GLY A 44 13.80 -7.98 7.56
C GLY A 44 14.40 -9.35 7.92
N VAL A 45 14.14 -10.37 7.11
CA VAL A 45 14.70 -11.73 7.33
C VAL A 45 16.23 -11.72 7.26
N LYS A 46 16.85 -10.99 6.32
CA LYS A 46 18.31 -10.89 6.22
C LYS A 46 18.93 -10.25 7.47
N VAL A 47 18.36 -9.13 7.93
CA VAL A 47 18.89 -8.38 9.07
C VAL A 47 18.69 -9.17 10.38
N VAL A 48 17.56 -9.87 10.53
CA VAL A 48 17.33 -10.78 11.66
C VAL A 48 18.32 -11.96 11.64
N ALA A 49 18.58 -12.56 10.47
CA ALA A 49 19.57 -13.62 10.33
C ALA A 49 21.00 -13.17 10.68
N ALA A 50 21.30 -11.87 10.54
CA ALA A 50 22.55 -11.26 10.98
C ALA A 50 22.63 -10.99 12.50
N GLY A 51 21.63 -11.41 13.28
CA GLY A 51 21.62 -11.31 14.75
C GLY A 51 20.95 -10.05 15.30
N ALA A 52 20.34 -9.22 14.46
CA ALA A 52 19.62 -8.04 14.93
C ALA A 52 18.32 -8.43 15.66
N ASN A 53 17.95 -7.65 16.68
CA ASN A 53 16.77 -7.91 17.49
C ASN A 53 15.47 -7.62 16.69
N PRO A 54 14.61 -8.63 16.43
CA PRO A 54 13.38 -8.45 15.65
C PRO A 54 12.43 -7.41 16.24
N VAL A 55 12.35 -7.31 17.57
CA VAL A 55 11.46 -6.34 18.25
C VAL A 55 11.90 -4.91 17.97
N LEU A 56 13.21 -4.66 17.93
CA LEU A 56 13.74 -3.32 17.62
C LEU A 56 13.56 -2.98 16.14
N ILE A 57 13.71 -3.96 15.25
CA ILE A 57 13.45 -3.78 13.80
C ILE A 57 11.99 -3.40 13.58
N THR A 58 11.04 -4.17 14.13
CA THR A 58 9.60 -3.87 13.99
C THR A 58 9.25 -2.48 14.53
N ARG A 59 9.77 -2.10 15.71
CA ARG A 59 9.60 -0.74 16.25
C ARG A 59 10.19 0.33 15.33
N GLY A 60 11.34 0.06 14.73
CA GLY A 60 11.97 0.95 13.75
C GLY A 60 11.09 1.12 12.51
N ILE A 61 10.60 0.02 11.94
CA ILE A 61 9.68 0.03 10.79
C ILE A 61 8.43 0.84 11.12
N GLU A 62 7.78 0.60 12.26
CA GLU A 62 6.57 1.33 12.66
C GLU A 62 6.83 2.85 12.81
N LYS A 63 7.93 3.24 13.44
CA LYS A 63 8.28 4.65 13.63
C LYS A 63 8.57 5.33 12.28
N THR A 64 9.33 4.67 11.42
CA THR A 64 9.65 5.17 10.08
C THR A 64 8.40 5.30 9.23
N THR A 65 7.53 4.28 9.21
CA THR A 65 6.26 4.32 8.48
C THR A 65 5.38 5.48 8.94
N LYS A 66 5.27 5.72 10.26
CA LYS A 66 4.52 6.89 10.78
C LYS A 66 5.10 8.21 10.31
N GLY A 67 6.42 8.35 10.32
CA GLY A 67 7.11 9.54 9.80
C GLY A 67 6.85 9.75 8.31
N LEU A 68 7.02 8.70 7.50
CA LEU A 68 6.80 8.73 6.05
C LEU A 68 5.34 9.04 5.69
N VAL A 69 4.36 8.50 6.43
CA VAL A 69 2.94 8.83 6.21
C VAL A 69 2.67 10.30 6.52
N SER A 70 3.32 10.87 7.54
CA SER A 70 3.20 12.30 7.83
C SER A 70 3.78 13.16 6.70
N GLU A 71 4.94 12.77 6.17
CA GLU A 71 5.56 13.46 5.04
C GLU A 71 4.71 13.34 3.77
N LEU A 72 4.17 12.16 3.49
CA LEU A 72 3.30 11.92 2.33
C LEU A 72 2.03 12.79 2.37
N LYS A 73 1.49 13.03 3.56
CA LYS A 73 0.40 14.01 3.75
C LYS A 73 0.84 15.45 3.50
N GLY A 74 2.09 15.80 3.81
CA GLY A 74 2.65 17.10 3.46
C GLY A 74 2.85 17.27 1.95
N MET A 75 3.08 16.17 1.23
CA MET A 75 3.22 16.16 -0.23
C MET A 75 1.87 16.10 -0.96
N SER A 76 0.78 15.70 -0.29
CA SER A 76 -0.53 15.62 -0.92
C SER A 76 -1.09 17.01 -1.22
N LYS A 77 -1.88 17.10 -2.29
CA LYS A 77 -2.62 18.30 -2.66
C LYS A 77 -4.10 18.06 -2.41
N ASP A 78 -4.74 18.96 -1.66
CA ASP A 78 -6.19 18.97 -1.53
C ASP A 78 -6.82 19.35 -2.88
N VAL A 79 -7.84 18.59 -3.29
CA VAL A 79 -8.53 18.81 -4.57
C VAL A 79 -9.64 19.83 -4.33
N GLU A 80 -9.57 20.96 -5.03
CA GLU A 80 -10.63 21.98 -5.01
C GLU A 80 -11.76 21.62 -5.99
N ASP A 81 -12.96 22.19 -5.79
CA ASP A 81 -14.13 21.93 -6.65
C ASP A 81 -13.84 22.19 -8.13
N SER A 82 -13.00 23.17 -8.44
CA SER A 82 -12.61 23.51 -9.80
C SER A 82 -11.73 22.44 -10.49
N GLU A 83 -11.12 21.53 -9.72
CA GLU A 83 -10.21 20.50 -10.20
C GLU A 83 -10.87 19.10 -10.24
N LEU A 84 -12.08 18.94 -9.67
CA LEU A 84 -12.77 17.66 -9.56
C LEU A 84 -13.02 17.00 -10.93
N VAL A 85 -13.47 17.78 -11.91
CA VAL A 85 -13.74 17.28 -13.27
C VAL A 85 -12.47 16.70 -13.89
N ASP A 86 -11.33 17.39 -13.75
CA ASP A 86 -10.06 16.96 -14.32
C ASP A 86 -9.55 15.67 -13.64
N VAL A 87 -9.64 15.59 -12.31
CA VAL A 87 -9.24 14.40 -11.55
C VAL A 87 -10.11 13.20 -11.94
N ALA A 88 -11.43 13.39 -12.03
CA ALA A 88 -12.37 12.35 -12.43
C ALA A 88 -12.15 11.90 -13.88
N ALA A 89 -11.94 12.84 -14.81
CA ALA A 89 -11.71 12.55 -16.22
C ALA A 89 -10.42 11.76 -16.46
N VAL A 90 -9.31 12.17 -15.83
CA VAL A 90 -8.02 11.45 -15.93
C VAL A 90 -8.16 10.03 -15.37
N SER A 91 -8.82 9.89 -14.22
CA SER A 91 -9.09 8.59 -13.60
C SER A 91 -9.98 7.69 -14.48
N ALA A 92 -10.87 8.28 -15.27
CA ALA A 92 -11.73 7.60 -16.24
C ALA A 92 -11.06 7.36 -17.61
N GLY A 93 -9.73 7.49 -17.72
CA GLY A 93 -8.99 7.28 -18.96
C GLY A 93 -9.07 8.47 -19.94
N ASN A 94 -8.98 9.69 -19.40
CA ASN A 94 -9.14 10.96 -20.13
C ASN A 94 -10.54 11.16 -20.75
N ASN A 95 -11.58 10.64 -20.09
CA ASN A 95 -12.96 10.80 -20.53
C ASN A 95 -13.64 11.95 -19.75
N TYR A 96 -13.73 13.12 -20.38
CA TYR A 96 -14.39 14.28 -19.82
C TYR A 96 -15.91 14.16 -19.74
N GLU A 97 -16.56 13.33 -20.56
CA GLU A 97 -18.00 13.08 -20.42
C GLU A 97 -18.28 12.39 -19.08
N ILE A 98 -17.50 11.38 -18.72
CA ILE A 98 -17.58 10.71 -17.42
C ILE A 98 -17.15 11.65 -16.29
N GLY A 99 -16.07 12.43 -16.47
CA GLY A 99 -15.63 13.40 -15.49
C GLY A 99 -16.71 14.41 -15.10
N ASN A 100 -17.40 15.00 -16.10
CA ASN A 100 -18.51 15.94 -15.89
C ASN A 100 -19.80 15.28 -15.34
N MET A 101 -19.95 13.96 -15.45
CA MET A 101 -21.07 13.26 -14.81
C MET A 101 -20.84 12.99 -13.32
N ILE A 102 -19.58 12.92 -12.90
CA ILE A 102 -19.18 12.59 -11.52
C ILE A 102 -19.04 13.86 -10.66
N ALA A 103 -18.54 14.94 -11.25
CA ALA A 103 -18.20 16.20 -10.57
C ALA A 103 -19.26 17.30 -10.76
#